data_AF-A0A7Y1SN70-F1
#
_entry.id   AF-A0A7Y1SN70-F1
#
_cell.length_a   1.000
_cell.length_b   1.000
_cell.length_c   1.000
_cell.angle_alpha   90.00
_cell.angle_beta   90.00
_cell.angle_gamma   90.00
#
_symmetry.space_group_name_H-M   'P 1'
#
loop_
_entity.id
_entity.type
_entity.pdbx_description
1 polymer ?
#
loop_
_entity_poly.entity_id
_entity_poly.type
_entity_poly.pdbx_seq_one_letter_code
_entity_poly.pdbx_strand_id
1 'polypeptide(L)'
;MTIYKTEAKVPTAHASKYLQQVCKHWAHNLTVEFDANKGTVIFPKDARGADWPDQAIVTFVADDTALFCQIEASAQGQKEGLKGAIERHIDRFAFREAPLTYDWNA
;
A
#
# COMPACT_ATOMS: atom_id res chain seq x y z
N MET A 1 14.23 -8.84 -14.90
CA MET A 1 13.06 -9.30 -14.13
C MET A 1 11.89 -8.40 -14.51
N THR A 2 10.71 -8.96 -14.79
CA THR A 2 9.54 -8.15 -15.18
C THR A 2 8.94 -7.52 -13.92
N ILE A 3 8.74 -6.20 -13.94
CA ILE A 3 8.06 -5.47 -12.85
C ILE A 3 6.61 -5.26 -13.27
N TYR A 4 5.67 -5.65 -12.40
CA TYR A 4 4.26 -5.40 -12.52
C TYR A 4 3.89 -4.19 -11.68
N LYS A 5 3.53 -3.09 -12.34
CA LYS A 5 3.12 -1.85 -11.68
C LYS A 5 1.60 -1.71 -11.65
N THR A 6 1.10 -0.94 -10.68
CA THR A 6 -0.27 -0.38 -10.65
C THR A 6 -0.26 0.76 -9.64
N GLU A 7 -1.19 1.70 -9.81
CA GLU A 7 -1.39 2.81 -8.87
C GLU A 7 -2.88 3.05 -8.63
N ALA A 8 -3.23 3.53 -7.45
CA ALA A 8 -4.58 3.96 -7.11
C ALA A 8 -4.56 5.35 -6.51
N LYS A 9 -5.57 6.14 -6.89
CA LYS A 9 -5.96 7.33 -6.16
C LYS A 9 -7.08 6.95 -5.19
N VAL A 10 -6.93 7.35 -3.93
CA VAL A 10 -7.92 7.14 -2.87
C VAL A 10 -8.37 8.52 -2.37
N PRO A 11 -9.51 9.05 -2.83
CA PRO A 11 -10.00 10.36 -2.40
C PRO A 11 -10.30 10.38 -0.90
N THR A 12 -9.60 11.23 -0.14
CA THR A 12 -9.83 11.45 1.29
C THR A 12 -9.06 12.68 1.76
N ALA A 13 -9.63 13.44 2.70
CA ALA A 13 -8.93 14.53 3.38
C ALA A 13 -7.99 14.04 4.50
N HIS A 14 -7.95 12.73 4.75
CA HIS A 14 -7.20 12.11 5.84
C HIS A 14 -5.99 11.30 5.36
N ALA A 15 -5.48 11.60 4.16
CA ALA A 15 -4.42 10.84 3.50
C ALA A 15 -3.16 10.66 4.38
N SER A 16 -2.64 11.76 4.94
CA SER A 16 -1.45 11.72 5.82
C SER A 16 -1.66 10.84 7.05
N LYS A 17 -2.87 10.89 7.62
CA LYS A 17 -3.23 10.09 8.80
C LYS A 17 -3.25 8.60 8.45
N TYR A 18 -3.92 8.23 7.36
CA TYR A 18 -4.04 6.83 6.97
C TYR A 18 -2.71 6.23 6.51
N LEU A 19 -1.90 7.00 5.78
CA LEU A 19 -0.52 6.65 5.44
C LEU A 19 0.29 6.30 6.70
N GLN A 20 0.30 7.18 7.69
CA GLN A 20 1.08 6.97 8.91
C GLN A 20 0.55 5.78 9.72
N GLN A 21 -0.77 5.57 9.78
CA GLN A 21 -1.35 4.45 10.51
C GLN A 21 -1.01 3.10 9.87
N VAL A 22 -1.13 2.99 8.54
CA VAL A 22 -0.78 1.75 7.83
C VAL A 22 0.72 1.47 7.88
N CYS A 23 1.56 2.50 7.74
CA CYS A 23 3.02 2.37 7.84
C CYS A 23 3.44 1.91 9.25
N LYS A 24 2.91 2.52 10.32
CA LYS A 24 3.18 2.08 11.71
C LYS A 24 2.73 0.64 11.94
N HIS A 25 1.58 0.25 11.39
CA HIS A 25 1.07 -1.12 11.53
C HIS A 25 1.98 -2.14 10.85
N TRP A 26 2.48 -1.85 9.65
CA TRP A 26 3.34 -2.77 8.92
C TRP A 26 4.78 -2.78 9.43
N ALA A 27 5.26 -1.70 10.05
CA ALA A 27 6.58 -1.62 10.67
C ALA A 27 6.80 -2.64 11.80
N HIS A 28 5.74 -3.28 12.32
CA HIS A 28 5.88 -4.38 13.26
C HIS A 28 6.56 -5.63 12.67
N ASN A 29 6.42 -5.87 11.36
CA ASN A 29 6.90 -7.10 10.72
C ASN A 29 7.62 -6.87 9.38
N LEU A 30 7.58 -5.65 8.84
CA LEU A 30 8.14 -5.30 7.54
C LEU A 30 9.11 -4.14 7.68
N THR A 31 10.00 -4.00 6.70
CA THR A 31 10.84 -2.80 6.55
C THR A 31 9.97 -1.66 6.02
N VAL A 32 9.86 -0.59 6.79
CA VAL A 32 9.03 0.58 6.48
C VAL A 32 9.82 1.87 6.76
N GLU A 33 9.74 2.81 5.84
CA GLU A 33 10.22 4.19 6.00
C GLU A 33 9.04 5.12 5.71
N PHE A 34 8.75 6.10 6.59
CA PHE A 34 7.67 7.04 6.34
C PHE A 34 7.82 8.34 7.12
N ASP A 35 7.21 9.40 6.58
CA ASP A 35 6.93 10.66 7.27
C ASP A 35 5.43 10.99 7.13
N ALA A 36 5.06 12.26 7.30
CA ALA A 36 3.67 12.70 7.17
C ALA A 36 3.14 12.68 5.72
N ASN A 37 4.01 12.70 4.71
CA ASN A 37 3.67 12.94 3.31
C ASN A 37 3.98 11.74 2.42
N LYS A 38 4.95 10.89 2.80
CA LYS A 38 5.35 9.72 2.02
C LYS A 38 5.65 8.52 2.92
N GLY A 39 5.30 7.33 2.43
CA GLY A 39 5.67 6.07 3.07
C GLY A 39 6.10 5.03 2.04
N THR A 40 7.10 4.23 2.35
CA THR A 40 7.58 3.13 1.52
C THR A 40 7.70 1.86 2.37
N VAL A 41 7.13 0.77 1.86
CA VAL A 41 7.04 -0.51 2.55
C VAL A 41 7.60 -1.59 1.64
N ILE A 42 8.57 -2.35 2.14
CA ILE A 42 9.13 -3.51 1.45
C ILE A 42 8.35 -4.75 1.90
N PHE A 43 7.77 -5.46 0.95
CA PHE A 43 7.14 -6.76 1.14
C PHE A 43 8.10 -7.86 0.65
N PRO A 44 8.74 -8.61 1.56
CA PRO A 44 9.65 -9.69 1.20
C PRO A 44 8.99 -10.72 0.27
N LYS A 45 9.80 -11.35 -0.57
CA LYS A 45 9.33 -12.37 -1.52
C LYS A 45 8.64 -13.55 -0.82
N ASP A 46 9.02 -13.81 0.42
CA ASP A 46 8.56 -14.89 1.29
C ASP A 46 7.59 -14.43 2.40
N ALA A 47 7.06 -13.22 2.30
CA ALA A 47 6.12 -12.68 3.27
C ALA A 47 4.90 -13.60 3.45
N ARG A 48 4.62 -13.99 4.69
CA ARG A 48 3.50 -14.87 5.09
C ARG A 48 3.48 -16.23 4.37
N GLY A 49 4.66 -16.79 4.09
CA GLY A 49 4.78 -18.12 3.46
C GLY A 49 4.54 -18.12 1.96
N ALA A 50 4.57 -16.95 1.32
CA ALA A 50 4.64 -16.83 -0.13
C ALA A 50 6.02 -17.28 -0.65
N ASP A 51 6.14 -17.46 -1.97
CA ASP A 51 7.44 -17.60 -2.64
C ASP A 51 7.37 -16.87 -3.99
N TRP A 52 7.37 -15.55 -3.91
CA TRP A 52 7.40 -14.69 -5.09
C TRP A 52 8.81 -14.69 -5.71
N PRO A 53 8.91 -14.36 -7.02
CA PRO A 53 10.22 -14.21 -7.66
C PRO A 53 11.15 -13.21 -6.96
N ASP A 54 10.61 -12.08 -6.51
CA ASP A 54 11.32 -11.04 -5.74
C ASP A 54 10.38 -10.32 -4.75
N GLN A 55 10.96 -9.43 -3.94
CA GLN A 55 10.23 -8.51 -3.10
C GLN A 55 9.35 -7.55 -3.92
N ALA A 56 8.33 -7.01 -3.27
CA ALA A 56 7.53 -5.92 -3.79
C ALA A 56 7.73 -4.67 -2.95
N ILE A 57 7.53 -3.51 -3.58
CA ILE A 57 7.60 -2.21 -2.93
C ILE A 57 6.23 -1.56 -3.06
N VAL A 58 5.69 -1.09 -1.94
CA VAL A 58 4.49 -0.25 -1.91
C VAL A 58 4.90 1.14 -1.48
N THR A 59 4.52 2.14 -2.27
CA THR A 59 4.72 3.55 -1.94
C THR A 59 3.39 4.25 -1.75
N PHE A 60 3.30 5.06 -0.71
CA PHE A 60 2.17 5.93 -0.41
C PHE A 60 2.62 7.38 -0.52
N VAL A 61 1.79 8.24 -1.11
CA VAL A 61 1.96 9.69 -1.11
C VAL A 61 0.66 10.33 -0.65
N ALA A 62 0.73 11.13 0.40
CA ALA A 62 -0.40 11.87 0.93
C ALA A 62 -0.44 13.29 0.35
N ASP A 63 -1.63 13.68 -0.08
CA ASP A 63 -2.00 15.03 -0.46
C ASP A 63 -3.24 15.45 0.36
N ASP A 64 -3.62 16.73 0.30
CA ASP A 64 -4.74 17.29 1.04
C ASP A 64 -6.10 16.69 0.62
N THR A 65 -6.17 16.08 -0.56
CA THR A 65 -7.42 15.55 -1.14
C THR A 65 -7.41 14.06 -1.44
N ALA A 66 -6.25 13.41 -1.40
CA ALA A 66 -6.13 12.00 -1.74
C ALA A 66 -4.89 11.34 -1.16
N LEU A 67 -5.00 10.03 -0.93
CA LEU A 67 -3.88 9.13 -0.73
C LEU A 67 -3.59 8.40 -2.04
N PHE A 68 -2.39 8.56 -2.56
CA PHE A 68 -1.90 7.82 -3.73
C PHE A 68 -1.17 6.57 -3.27
N CYS A 69 -1.52 5.43 -3.85
CA CYS A 69 -0.89 4.14 -3.56
C CYS A 69 -0.24 3.62 -4.85
N GLN A 70 1.04 3.28 -4.83
CA GLN A 70 1.75 2.64 -5.94
C GLN A 70 2.29 1.28 -5.49
N ILE A 71 2.13 0.26 -6.33
CA ILE A 71 2.70 -1.07 -6.13
C ILE A 71 3.66 -1.38 -7.26
N GLU A 72 4.85 -1.83 -6.91
CA GLU A 72 5.82 -2.44 -7.82
C GLU A 72 6.08 -3.86 -7.33
N ALA A 73 5.65 -4.85 -8.12
CA ALA A 73 5.70 -6.26 -7.75
C ALA A 73 6.46 -7.10 -8.80
N SER A 74 6.99 -8.24 -8.37
CA SER A 74 7.73 -9.17 -9.23
C SER A 74 6.85 -10.17 -9.98
N ALA A 75 5.57 -10.27 -9.58
CA ALA A 75 4.58 -11.14 -10.21
C ALA A 75 3.18 -10.52 -10.18
N GLN A 76 2.33 -10.87 -11.15
CA GLN A 76 0.96 -10.39 -11.21
C GLN A 76 0.13 -10.81 -9.98
N GLY A 77 0.31 -12.05 -9.49
CA GLY A 77 -0.35 -12.52 -8.27
C GLY A 77 0.06 -11.73 -7.02
N GLN A 78 1.34 -11.36 -6.92
CA GLN A 78 1.85 -10.51 -5.84
C GLN A 78 1.19 -9.12 -5.89
N LYS A 79 1.08 -8.53 -7.09
CA LYS A 79 0.41 -7.25 -7.31
C LYS A 79 -1.05 -7.26 -6.85
N GLU A 80 -1.84 -8.23 -7.32
CA GLU A 80 -3.27 -8.31 -6.97
C GLU A 80 -3.48 -8.61 -5.48
N GLY A 81 -2.62 -9.46 -4.89
CA GLY A 81 -2.64 -9.69 -3.44
C GLY A 81 -2.34 -8.43 -2.62
N LEU A 82 -1.43 -7.57 -3.10
CA LEU A 82 -1.09 -6.31 -2.44
C LEU A 82 -2.19 -5.26 -2.56
N LYS A 83 -2.93 -5.19 -3.67
CA LYS A 83 -4.12 -4.31 -3.75
C LYS A 83 -5.11 -4.58 -2.63
N GLY A 84 -5.51 -5.85 -2.49
CA GLY A 84 -6.43 -6.26 -1.42
C GLY A 84 -5.84 -6.12 -0.01
N ALA A 85 -4.52 -6.21 0.14
CA ALA A 85 -3.86 -5.91 1.40
C ALA A 85 -3.95 -4.42 1.73
N ILE A 86 -3.66 -3.53 0.78
CA ILE A 86 -3.74 -2.08 0.96
C ILE A 86 -5.17 -1.68 1.36
N GLU A 87 -6.17 -2.09 0.59
CA GLU A 87 -7.59 -1.80 0.83
C GLU A 87 -8.03 -2.19 2.24
N ARG A 88 -7.77 -3.45 2.63
CA ARG A 88 -8.19 -3.96 3.94
C ARG A 88 -7.56 -3.22 5.12
N HIS A 89 -6.29 -2.83 5.00
CA HIS A 89 -5.59 -2.18 6.13
C HIS A 89 -5.91 -0.69 6.20
N ILE A 90 -6.01 0.01 5.06
CA ILE A 90 -6.42 1.41 5.06
C ILE A 90 -7.86 1.53 5.55
N ASP A 91 -8.81 0.73 5.04
CA ASP A 91 -10.22 0.78 5.46
C ASP A 91 -10.40 0.45 6.94
N ARG A 92 -9.57 -0.44 7.50
CA ARG A 92 -9.55 -0.72 8.95
C ARG A 92 -9.24 0.54 9.76
N PHE A 93 -8.33 1.40 9.29
CA PHE A 93 -8.00 2.65 9.96
C PHE A 93 -8.98 3.78 9.62
N ALA A 94 -9.53 3.76 8.41
CA ALA A 94 -10.55 4.67 7.92
C ALA A 94 -11.97 4.25 8.30
N PHE A 95 -12.18 3.52 9.40
CA PHE A 95 -13.47 2.90 9.75
C PHE A 95 -14.69 3.83 9.80
N ARG A 96 -14.49 5.15 9.84
CA ARG A 96 -15.56 6.17 9.80
C ARG A 96 -15.93 6.64 8.39
N GLU A 97 -15.06 6.39 7.40
CA GLU A 97 -15.24 6.73 5.99
C GLU A 97 -15.28 5.49 5.08
N ALA A 98 -14.86 4.34 5.59
CA ALA A 98 -14.80 3.09 4.84
C ALA A 98 -16.19 2.61 4.39
N PRO A 99 -16.28 1.94 3.23
CA PRO A 99 -15.18 1.65 2.32
C PRO A 99 -14.74 2.89 1.52
N LEU A 100 -13.42 3.09 1.40
CA LEU A 100 -12.90 4.11 0.51
C LEU A 100 -12.97 3.63 -0.96
N THR A 101 -12.97 4.57 -1.90
CA THR A 101 -12.85 4.26 -3.33
C THR A 101 -11.38 4.11 -3.70
N TYR A 102 -11.02 3.00 -4.35
CA TYR A 102 -9.67 2.71 -4.83
C TYR A 102 -9.68 2.62 -6.36
N ASP A 103 -9.35 3.73 -7.02
CA ASP A 103 -9.33 3.82 -8.48
C ASP A 103 -8.01 3.26 -9.04
N TRP A 104 -7.86 1.93 -9.04
CA TRP A 104 -6.67 1.24 -9.54
C TRP A 104 -6.53 1.37 -11.06
N ASN A 105 -5.36 1.81 -11.51
CA ASN A 105 -4.96 1.90 -12.91
C ASN A 105 -3.78 0.95 -13.19
N ALA A 106 -3.77 0.42 -14.43
CA ALA A 106 -2.81 -0.59 -14.88
C ALA A 106 -1.40 -0.02 -15.07
#